data_AF-V5IBA1-F1
#
_entry.id   AF-V5IBA1-F1
#
_cell.length_a   1.000
_cell.length_b   1.000
_cell.length_c   1.000
_cell.angle_alpha   90.00
_cell.angle_beta   90.00
_cell.angle_gamma   90.00
#
_symmetry.space_group_name_H-M   'P 1'
#
loop_
_entity.id
_entity.type
_entity.pdbx_description
1 polymer ?
#
loop_
_entity_poly.entity_id
_entity_poly.type
_entity_poly.pdbx_seq_one_letter_code
_entity_poly.pdbx_strand_id
1 'polypeptide(L)'
;MATAKAMLQLLLGKHWPLCASFHQFLEQSKYRVINKDQWCNVLEFSRTIKPDLSNYDEDGAWPVLLDEFVEWLHARHPHLRRTPQELEDDSLPSFSACSS
;
A
#
# COMPACT_ATOMS: atom_id res chain seq x y z
N MET A 1 -18.72 13.81 -3.87
CA MET A 1 -17.60 12.84 -3.99
C MET A 1 -17.74 11.83 -5.13
N ALA A 2 -18.91 11.66 -5.76
CA ALA A 2 -19.08 10.68 -6.83
C ALA A 2 -18.20 10.96 -8.07
N THR A 3 -17.97 12.23 -8.43
CA THR A 3 -17.24 12.61 -9.64
C THR A 3 -15.75 12.32 -9.56
N ALA A 4 -15.08 12.75 -8.49
CA ALA A 4 -13.65 12.47 -8.26
C ALA A 4 -13.38 10.95 -8.23
N LYS A 5 -14.19 10.20 -7.46
CA LYS A 5 -14.10 8.73 -7.43
C LYS A 5 -14.30 8.13 -8.83
N ALA A 6 -15.38 8.49 -9.52
CA ALA A 6 -15.65 7.98 -10.86
C ALA A 6 -14.51 8.29 -11.85
N MET A 7 -13.90 9.48 -11.77
CA MET A 7 -12.77 9.85 -12.61
C MET A 7 -11.51 9.04 -12.29
N LEU A 8 -11.19 8.79 -11.01
CA LEU A 8 -10.09 7.89 -10.64
C LEU A 8 -10.35 6.49 -11.19
N GLN A 9 -11.55 5.97 -10.99
CA GLN A 9 -11.91 4.64 -11.47
C GLN A 9 -11.83 4.52 -12.99
N LEU A 10 -12.16 5.57 -13.73
CA LEU A 10 -12.10 5.58 -15.19
C LEU A 10 -10.65 5.70 -15.70
N LEU A 11 -9.82 6.51 -15.03
CA LEU A 11 -8.41 6.71 -15.38
C LEU A 11 -7.52 5.53 -14.95
N LEU A 12 -7.74 5.04 -13.73
CA LEU A 12 -6.86 4.10 -13.03
C LEU A 12 -7.42 2.67 -13.01
N GLY A 13 -8.70 2.45 -13.26
CA GLY A 13 -9.32 1.12 -13.16
C GLY A 13 -8.76 0.08 -14.13
N LYS A 14 -8.06 0.49 -15.20
CA LYS A 14 -7.37 -0.44 -16.11
C LYS A 14 -5.91 -0.72 -15.76
N HIS A 15 -5.25 0.19 -15.05
CA HIS A 15 -3.80 0.17 -14.84
C HIS A 15 -3.39 0.00 -13.37
N TRP A 16 -4.29 0.29 -12.43
CA TRP A 16 -4.01 0.26 -11.01
C TRP A 16 -4.95 -0.71 -10.29
N PRO A 17 -4.48 -1.92 -9.93
CA PRO A 17 -5.32 -2.94 -9.31
C PRO A 17 -5.79 -2.53 -7.89
N LEU A 18 -5.08 -1.62 -7.23
CA LEU A 18 -5.45 -1.10 -5.91
C LEU A 18 -6.54 -0.01 -5.98
N CYS A 19 -6.99 0.40 -7.18
CA CYS A 19 -8.00 1.43 -7.33
C CYS A 19 -9.32 1.10 -6.61
N ALA A 20 -9.73 -0.17 -6.62
CA ALA A 20 -10.93 -0.62 -5.91
C ALA A 20 -10.77 -0.52 -4.39
N SER A 21 -9.62 -0.95 -3.87
CA SER A 21 -9.26 -0.82 -2.46
C SER A 21 -9.20 0.64 -2.02
N PHE A 22 -8.61 1.51 -2.83
CA PHE A 22 -8.55 2.95 -2.57
C PHE A 22 -9.94 3.59 -2.51
N HIS A 23 -10.85 3.19 -3.40
CA HIS A 23 -12.24 3.63 -3.34
C HIS A 23 -12.93 3.24 -2.02
N GLN A 24 -12.71 2.01 -1.57
CA GLN A 24 -13.28 1.51 -0.32
C GLN A 24 -12.68 2.24 0.89
N PHE A 25 -11.37 2.48 0.89
CA PHE A 25 -10.71 3.32 1.89
C PHE A 25 -11.32 4.72 1.94
N LEU A 26 -11.51 5.37 0.79
CA LEU A 26 -12.15 6.69 0.72
C LEU A 26 -13.61 6.71 1.20
N GLU A 27 -14.33 5.59 1.15
CA GLU A 27 -15.68 5.48 1.73
C GLU A 27 -15.67 5.35 3.25
N GLN A 28 -14.67 4.66 3.80
CA GLN A 28 -14.51 4.49 5.24
C GLN A 28 -13.83 5.69 5.90
N SER A 29 -13.03 6.44 5.13
CA SER A 29 -12.30 7.58 5.61
C SER A 29 -13.19 8.80 5.88
N LYS A 30 -12.75 9.65 6.80
CA LYS A 30 -13.35 10.96 7.07
C LYS A 30 -13.15 11.98 5.93
N TYR A 31 -12.32 11.67 4.93
CA TYR A 31 -11.98 12.58 3.84
C TYR A 31 -13.09 12.64 2.80
N ARG A 32 -14.09 13.48 3.08
CA ARG A 32 -15.21 13.73 2.18
C ARG A 32 -14.88 14.67 1.03
N VAL A 33 -13.67 15.23 0.94
CA VAL A 33 -13.21 16.07 -0.18
C VAL A 33 -11.73 15.85 -0.42
N ILE A 34 -11.36 15.57 -1.67
CA ILE A 34 -9.96 15.51 -2.14
C ILE A 34 -9.66 16.83 -2.84
N ASN A 35 -8.69 17.58 -2.33
CA ASN A 35 -8.23 18.81 -2.97
C ASN A 35 -7.31 18.50 -4.16
N LYS A 36 -7.04 19.49 -5.03
CA LYS A 36 -6.20 19.31 -6.23
C LYS A 36 -4.83 18.68 -5.91
N ASP A 37 -4.16 19.15 -4.86
CA ASP A 37 -2.84 18.60 -4.47
C ASP A 37 -2.92 17.14 -4.05
N GLN A 38 -3.94 16.78 -3.27
CA GLN A 38 -4.18 15.40 -2.84
C GLN A 38 -4.48 14.48 -4.03
N TRP A 39 -5.22 14.99 -5.02
CA TRP A 39 -5.46 14.27 -6.26
C TRP A 39 -4.17 14.03 -7.05
N CYS A 40 -3.31 15.04 -7.16
CA CYS A 40 -2.01 14.90 -7.83
C CYS A 40 -1.14 13.85 -7.12
N ASN A 41 -1.08 13.87 -5.79
CA ASN A 41 -0.32 12.90 -5.00
C ASN A 41 -0.86 11.47 -5.18
N VAL A 42 -2.19 11.28 -5.18
CA VAL A 42 -2.81 9.96 -5.45
C VAL A 42 -2.48 9.47 -6.85
N LEU A 43 -2.52 10.37 -7.85
CA LEU A 43 -2.19 10.01 -9.22
C LEU A 43 -0.70 9.64 -9.35
N GLU A 44 0.18 10.38 -8.69
CA GLU A 44 1.61 10.07 -8.67
C GLU A 44 1.86 8.73 -7.97
N PHE A 45 1.27 8.51 -6.79
CA PHE A 45 1.32 7.25 -6.06
C PHE A 45 0.90 6.06 -6.93
N SER A 46 -0.20 6.18 -7.69
CA SER A 46 -0.67 5.10 -8.56
C SER A 46 0.30 4.76 -9.71
N ARG A 47 1.20 5.69 -10.06
CA ARG A 47 2.18 5.55 -11.15
C ARG A 47 3.56 5.15 -10.63
N THR A 48 3.95 5.64 -9.46
CA THR A 48 5.27 5.41 -8.87
C THR A 48 5.27 4.17 -7.99
N ILE A 49 4.21 3.95 -7.21
CA ILE A 49 4.12 2.86 -6.24
C ILE A 49 3.59 1.60 -6.90
N LYS A 50 4.28 0.49 -6.66
CA LYS A 50 3.90 -0.83 -7.15
C LYS A 50 2.66 -1.35 -6.40
N PRO A 51 1.85 -2.21 -7.04
CA PRO A 51 0.68 -2.79 -6.37
C PRO A 51 1.04 -3.66 -5.15
N ASP A 52 2.27 -4.18 -5.11
CA ASP A 52 2.81 -4.96 -4.00
C ASP A 52 3.39 -4.09 -2.87
N LEU A 53 3.30 -2.76 -2.98
CA LEU A 53 3.81 -1.77 -2.01
C LEU A 53 5.30 -1.89 -1.68
N SER A 54 6.07 -2.71 -2.40
CA SER A 54 7.47 -3.03 -2.08
C SER A 54 8.44 -1.88 -2.30
N ASN A 55 8.01 -0.81 -2.98
CA ASN A 55 8.78 0.42 -3.16
C ASN A 55 8.18 1.62 -2.44
N TYR A 56 7.20 1.39 -1.57
CA TYR A 56 6.66 2.43 -0.73
C TYR A 56 7.65 2.75 0.39
N ASP A 57 7.89 4.04 0.61
CA ASP A 57 8.73 4.56 1.68
C ASP A 57 7.83 5.34 2.66
N GLU A 58 7.72 4.83 3.89
CA GLU A 58 6.90 5.42 4.95
C GLU A 58 7.53 6.70 5.53
N ASP A 59 8.84 6.90 5.36
CA ASP A 59 9.52 8.16 5.67
C ASP A 59 9.48 9.15 4.47
N GLY A 60 8.75 8.78 3.41
CA GLY A 60 8.59 9.59 2.22
C GLY A 60 7.77 10.87 2.45
N ALA A 61 7.87 11.83 1.53
CA ALA A 61 7.11 13.09 1.58
C ALA A 61 5.62 12.94 1.19
N TRP A 62 5.05 11.75 1.36
CA TRP A 62 3.66 11.50 1.02
C TRP A 62 2.70 12.12 2.05
N PRO A 63 1.49 12.52 1.66
CA PRO A 63 0.49 12.94 2.61
C PRO A 63 0.07 11.78 3.51
N VAL A 64 -0.23 12.09 4.77
CA VAL A 64 -0.79 11.14 5.76
C VAL A 64 -1.99 10.33 5.22
N LEU A 65 -2.75 10.89 4.28
CA LEU A 65 -3.84 10.18 3.62
C LEU A 65 -3.39 8.92 2.87
N LEU A 66 -2.20 8.94 2.27
CA LEU A 66 -1.61 7.78 1.58
C LEU A 66 -0.99 6.81 2.58
N ASP A 67 -0.36 7.30 3.65
CA ASP A 67 0.14 6.45 4.74
C ASP A 67 -1.01 5.63 5.36
N GLU A 68 -2.11 6.29 5.72
CA GLU A 68 -3.32 5.63 6.24
C GLU A 68 -3.90 4.61 5.24
N PHE A 69 -3.80 4.90 3.93
CA PHE A 69 -4.25 3.97 2.89
C PHE A 69 -3.36 2.73 2.78
N VAL A 70 -2.05 2.90 2.82
CA VAL A 70 -1.05 1.82 2.79
C VAL A 70 -1.21 0.93 4.02
N GLU A 71 -1.34 1.54 5.20
CA GLU A 71 -1.59 0.83 6.45
C GLU A 71 -2.91 0.02 6.38
N TRP A 72 -3.98 0.63 5.88
CA TRP A 72 -5.27 -0.04 5.68
C TRP A 72 -5.16 -1.22 4.69
N LEU A 73 -4.38 -1.08 3.63
CA LEU A 73 -4.10 -2.15 2.68
C LEU A 73 -3.32 -3.30 3.33
N HIS A 74 -2.25 -3.00 4.08
CA HIS A 74 -1.44 -4.01 4.78
C HIS A 74 -2.26 -4.78 5.81
N ALA A 75 -3.15 -4.11 6.54
CA ALA A 75 -4.06 -4.75 7.49
C ALA A 75 -4.99 -5.77 6.81
N ARG A 76 -5.34 -5.54 5.54
CA ARG A 76 -6.26 -6.39 4.76
C ARG A 76 -5.53 -7.47 3.95
N HIS A 77 -4.29 -7.20 3.57
CA HIS A 77 -3.41 -8.08 2.81
C HIS A 77 -2.11 -8.33 3.58
N PRO A 78 -2.15 -9.08 4.70
CA PRO A 78 -0.98 -9.34 5.53
C PRO A 78 0.15 -10.08 4.78
N HIS A 79 -0.16 -10.71 3.64
CA HIS A 79 0.84 -11.33 2.76
C HIS A 79 1.72 -10.33 2.01
N LEU A 80 1.26 -9.10 1.76
CA LEU A 80 2.07 -8.06 1.12
C LEU A 80 3.20 -7.54 2.03
N ARG A 81 3.07 -7.74 3.34
CA ARG A 81 4.09 -7.37 4.34
C ARG A 81 5.27 -8.34 4.40
N ARG A 82 5.14 -9.57 3.87
CA ARG A 82 6.24 -10.52 3.80
C ARG A 82 7.11 -10.23 2.58
N THR A 83 8.12 -9.39 2.75
CA THR A 83 9.29 -9.46 1.89
C THR A 83 9.84 -10.90 1.93
N PRO A 84 10.35 -11.45 0.82
CA PRO A 84 10.95 -12.79 0.80
C PRO A 84 12.14 -12.99 1.75
N GLN A 85 12.53 -11.99 2.54
CA GLN A 85 13.74 -11.99 3.36
C GLN A 85 13.55 -12.59 4.77
N GLU A 86 12.33 -12.96 5.16
CA GLU A 86 12.06 -13.69 6.42
C GLU A 86 12.06 -15.23 6.27
N LEU A 87 12.55 -15.77 5.15
CA LEU A 87 12.67 -17.22 4.95
C LEU A 87 14.10 -17.76 5.12
N GLU A 88 15.06 -16.91 5.52
CA GLU A 88 16.47 -17.32 5.71
C GLU A 88 16.96 -17.29 7.17
N ASP A 89 16.20 -16.75 8.14
CA ASP A 89 16.67 -16.65 9.54
C ASP A 89 16.14 -17.75 10.49
N ASP A 90 15.15 -18.56 10.08
CA ASP A 90 14.58 -19.64 10.93
C ASP A 90 15.19 -21.03 10.66
N SER A 91 16.30 -21.11 9.92
CA SER A 91 16.97 -22.38 9.59
C SER A 91 18.45 -22.40 9.96
N LEU A 92 18.74 -22.16 11.24
CA LEU A 92 19.92 -22.74 11.87
C LEU A 92 19.49 -23.59 13.07
N PRO A 93 19.40 -24.93 12.94
CA PRO A 93 19.51 -25.78 14.10
C PRO A 93 20.95 -25.66 14.60
N SER A 94 21.16 -24.87 15.67
CA SER A 94 22.39 -24.97 16.46
C SER A 94 22.35 -26.29 17.25
N PHE A 95 22.55 -27.40 16.55
CA PHE A 95 22.93 -28.69 17.13
C PHE A 95 24.36 -28.99 16.69
N SER A 96 25.28 -28.17 17.20
CA SER A 96 26.67 -28.55 17.43
C SER A 96 26.90 -28.29 18.92
N ALA A 97 27.23 -29.26 19.76
CA ALA A 97 28.25 -30.27 19.52
C ALA A 97 27.93 -31.59 20.24
N CYS A 98 28.21 -32.68 19.53
CA CYS A 98 28.67 -33.92 20.14
C CYS A 98 30.12 -33.69 20.62
N SER A 99 30.41 -33.93 21.91
CA SER A 99 31.72 -34.22 22.56
C SER A 99 31.50 -34.06 24.08
N SER A 100 31.75 -34.98 25.00
CA SER A 100 32.49 -36.25 25.02
C SER A 100 31.97 -37.13 26.16
#